data_AF-A0A1J4Q8N2-F1
#
_entry.id   AF-A0A1J4Q8N2-F1
#
_cell.length_a   1.000
_cell.length_b   1.000
_cell.length_c   1.000
_cell.angle_alpha   90.00
_cell.angle_beta   90.00
_cell.angle_gamma   90.00
#
_symmetry.space_group_name_H-M   'P 1'
#
loop_
_entity.id
_entity.type
_entity.pdbx_description
1 polymer ?
#
loop_
_entity_poly.entity_id
_entity_poly.type
_entity_poly.pdbx_seq_one_letter_code
_entity_poly.pdbx_strand_id
1 'polypeptide(L)'
;MDSVELPLTAAGNSSLLTTLLRPLGLGPGDRCFPAAEAGQLVEAQYRASLEFVYGHPVWRRIRAARGTDGAAPVLAYLLESRHYLAAAPFRMAGGITDALRPGALIRLQAHHVVEEADHDTYFENGLAALGLPRDLVREARPAPVTVEWIHLMRTVAAYGPLAAALCSGLLEYTAGDRESVAGWHTMLVDQGVLSREAVDAIFEHVQTDLGLGHGSNWRHALEAAGVVPAAELADWLNAVSLVAEMIVRWLETCTEGLSATVVEAAPGLALDGPVRTLGGEADGLPVWPAEIYDSVTHGPRSPRPGVRRTLALAYAFSGRATGREPAAEGAGPTPATAARDLTTRTARDWDGGTSAADLEKLVEGWMTAIDGHRLWRRLTEDPTLPLVHGWMVENYHYVAGIWQHAGAAVAACPDPVIRAELVKHLTEEFNHGKMFLRGIERARGNRYPGLPTDRMRPLPTTVAFVGTLRELGGRDWKAYVIALAYLQLSLTAADGGVHARHDGFYRTVFDRCPGAEAMVAAMRRHDDEDTRLGHGDDTRVLLDLLTTRHRVDRESVAAAALVPQLTWSFLDGILQHYRHGEAAIVQRAGWHTDA
;
A
#
# COMPACT_ATOMS: atom_id res chain seq x y z
N MET A 1 14.58 -14.01 34.67
CA MET A 1 13.40 -14.26 35.54
C MET A 1 12.66 -15.37 34.84
N ASP A 2 12.82 -16.57 35.39
CA ASP A 2 12.50 -17.83 34.75
C ASP A 2 10.98 -18.06 34.76
N SER A 3 10.50 -18.67 33.67
CA SER A 3 9.10 -18.97 33.33
C SER A 3 8.08 -19.02 34.48
N VAL A 4 6.95 -18.33 34.30
CA VAL A 4 5.76 -18.52 35.11
C VAL A 4 4.89 -19.60 34.47
N GLU A 5 4.79 -20.77 35.09
CA GLU A 5 3.82 -21.79 34.69
C GLU A 5 2.41 -21.37 35.11
N LEU A 6 1.56 -21.07 34.13
CA LEU A 6 0.13 -20.91 34.35
C LEU A 6 -0.56 -22.26 34.05
N PRO A 7 -1.33 -22.84 34.99
CA PRO A 7 -2.07 -24.07 34.73
C PRO A 7 -3.27 -23.76 33.80
N LEU A 8 -3.01 -23.75 32.50
CA LEU A 8 -3.98 -23.45 31.43
C LEU A 8 -5.12 -24.48 31.33
N THR A 9 -4.94 -25.66 31.92
CA THR A 9 -5.92 -26.76 31.90
C THR A 9 -7.21 -26.46 32.68
N ALA A 10 -7.24 -25.43 33.52
CA ALA A 10 -8.44 -25.04 34.27
C ALA A 10 -9.36 -24.05 33.53
N ALA A 11 -8.88 -23.40 32.47
CA ALA A 11 -9.65 -22.41 31.72
C ALA A 11 -10.16 -23.05 30.43
N GLY A 12 -11.45 -23.40 30.40
CA GLY A 12 -12.12 -24.20 29.35
C GLY A 12 -12.14 -23.64 27.92
N ASN A 13 -11.22 -22.77 27.54
CA ASN A 13 -11.06 -22.28 26.17
C ASN A 13 -9.58 -21.96 25.87
N SER A 14 -8.78 -23.01 25.66
CA SER A 14 -7.34 -22.93 25.36
C SER A 14 -7.04 -22.11 24.10
N SER A 15 -7.91 -22.13 23.09
CA SER A 15 -7.75 -21.33 21.86
C SER A 15 -7.87 -19.83 22.13
N LEU A 16 -8.87 -19.40 22.90
CA LEU A 16 -9.02 -18.00 23.30
C LEU A 16 -7.85 -17.55 24.18
N LEU A 17 -7.39 -18.40 25.11
CA LEU A 17 -6.25 -18.10 25.97
C LEU A 17 -4.94 -17.98 25.18
N THR A 18 -4.65 -18.85 24.23
CA THR A 18 -3.49 -18.69 23.34
C THR A 18 -3.56 -17.39 22.54
N THR A 19 -4.74 -17.03 22.02
CA THR A 19 -4.95 -15.77 21.31
C THR A 19 -4.77 -14.54 22.22
N LEU A 20 -5.22 -14.61 23.47
CA LEU A 20 -5.08 -13.52 24.46
C LEU A 20 -3.66 -13.40 25.03
N LEU A 21 -2.95 -14.51 25.14
CA LEU A 21 -1.60 -14.55 25.72
C LEU A 21 -0.50 -14.29 24.67
N ARG A 22 -0.76 -14.52 23.38
CA ARG A 22 0.17 -14.23 22.28
C ARG A 22 0.64 -12.75 22.26
N PRO A 23 -0.24 -11.73 22.39
CA PRO A 23 0.19 -10.34 22.52
C PRO A 23 1.04 -10.05 23.77
N LEU A 24 0.98 -10.92 24.78
CA LEU A 24 1.72 -10.78 26.03
C LEU A 24 3.02 -11.62 26.04
N GLY A 25 3.32 -12.36 24.96
CA GLY A 25 4.48 -13.26 24.89
C GLY A 25 4.36 -14.50 25.80
N LEU A 26 3.14 -14.88 26.21
CA LEU A 26 2.89 -15.95 27.17
C LEU A 26 2.24 -17.18 26.49
N GLY A 27 2.86 -17.75 25.46
CA GLY A 27 2.39 -18.97 24.79
C GLY A 27 2.93 -20.28 25.40
N PRO A 28 2.38 -21.46 25.04
CA PRO A 28 3.13 -22.72 25.20
C PRO A 28 4.50 -22.55 24.53
N GLY A 29 5.59 -22.97 25.19
CA GLY A 29 6.96 -22.60 24.81
C GLY A 29 7.23 -22.67 23.31
N ASP A 30 7.10 -21.52 22.64
CA ASP A 30 7.31 -21.43 21.21
C ASP A 30 8.75 -21.85 20.92
N ARG A 31 8.94 -22.68 19.88
CA ARG A 31 10.29 -23.00 19.42
C ARG A 31 11.01 -21.67 19.15
N CYS A 32 12.13 -21.42 19.82
CA CYS A 32 12.95 -20.23 19.57
C CYS A 32 14.18 -20.62 18.75
N PHE A 33 14.59 -19.73 17.85
CA PHE A 33 15.85 -19.82 17.13
C PHE A 33 16.88 -18.88 17.75
N PRO A 34 18.13 -19.33 17.97
CA PRO A 34 19.25 -18.43 18.18
C PRO A 34 19.41 -17.47 16.99
N ALA A 35 19.90 -16.25 17.23
CA ALA A 35 20.12 -15.24 16.18
C ALA A 35 20.88 -15.78 14.95
N ALA A 36 21.87 -16.65 15.14
CA ALA A 36 22.64 -17.24 14.05
C ALA A 36 21.79 -18.17 13.15
N GLU A 37 20.90 -18.98 13.72
CA GLU A 37 20.01 -19.85 12.95
C GLU A 37 18.91 -19.05 12.25
N ALA A 38 18.32 -18.08 12.95
CA ALA A 38 17.37 -17.15 12.34
C ALA A 38 18.01 -16.39 11.17
N GLY A 39 19.27 -15.96 11.33
CA GLY A 39 20.02 -15.26 10.28
C GLY A 39 20.21 -16.09 9.01
N GLN A 40 20.40 -17.41 9.11
CA GLN A 40 20.49 -18.30 7.94
C GLN A 40 19.16 -18.37 7.17
N LEU A 41 18.03 -18.43 7.89
CA LEU A 41 16.70 -18.43 7.28
C LEU A 41 16.40 -17.10 6.59
N VAL A 42 16.73 -15.98 7.24
CA VAL A 42 16.61 -14.63 6.65
C VAL A 42 17.45 -14.51 5.38
N GLU A 43 18.71 -14.94 5.40
CA GLU A 43 19.58 -14.85 4.23
C GLU A 43 19.09 -15.72 3.06
N ALA A 44 18.56 -16.92 3.35
CA ALA A 44 17.94 -17.76 2.34
C ALA A 44 16.70 -17.08 1.72
N GLN A 45 15.87 -16.46 2.55
CA GLN A 45 14.71 -15.70 2.10
C GLN A 45 15.11 -14.47 1.28
N TYR A 46 16.12 -13.70 1.69
CA TYR A 46 16.65 -12.59 0.89
C TYR A 46 17.14 -13.04 -0.47
N ARG A 47 17.89 -14.14 -0.55
CA ARG A 47 18.37 -14.67 -1.84
C ARG A 47 17.21 -15.00 -2.77
N ALA A 48 16.19 -15.71 -2.29
CA ALA A 48 15.00 -16.05 -3.07
C ALA A 48 14.21 -14.79 -3.50
N SER A 49 14.03 -13.84 -2.59
CA SER A 49 13.35 -12.58 -2.85
C SER A 49 14.08 -11.71 -3.88
N LEU A 50 15.41 -11.60 -3.79
CA LEU A 50 16.21 -10.81 -4.72
C LEU A 50 16.35 -11.48 -6.08
N GLU A 51 16.39 -12.81 -6.15
CA GLU A 51 16.31 -13.53 -7.43
C GLU A 51 14.98 -13.21 -8.15
N PHE A 52 13.87 -13.17 -7.40
CA PHE A 52 12.58 -12.77 -7.94
C PHE A 52 12.56 -11.31 -8.43
N VAL A 53 13.08 -10.37 -7.62
CA VAL A 53 13.15 -8.94 -7.96
C VAL A 53 14.06 -8.67 -9.16
N TYR A 54 15.28 -9.22 -9.18
CA TYR A 54 16.24 -9.00 -10.27
C TYR A 54 15.99 -9.85 -11.51
N GLY A 55 15.14 -10.87 -11.40
CA GLY A 55 14.57 -11.59 -12.53
C GLY A 55 13.59 -10.75 -13.36
N HIS A 56 13.13 -9.60 -12.84
CA HIS A 56 12.14 -8.76 -13.52
C HIS A 56 12.63 -8.25 -14.89
N PRO A 57 11.79 -8.30 -15.95
CA PRO A 57 12.19 -7.88 -17.31
C PRO A 57 12.66 -6.42 -17.44
N VAL A 58 12.28 -5.53 -16.51
CA VAL A 58 12.73 -4.12 -16.53
C VAL A 58 14.25 -4.01 -16.55
N TRP A 59 14.96 -4.86 -15.81
CA TRP A 59 16.42 -4.80 -15.72
C TRP A 59 17.08 -5.12 -17.06
N ARG A 60 16.50 -6.05 -17.83
CA ARG A 60 16.95 -6.33 -19.21
C ARG A 60 16.70 -5.13 -20.13
N ARG A 61 15.55 -4.45 -19.99
CA ARG A 61 15.23 -3.24 -20.76
C ARG A 61 16.22 -2.11 -20.47
N ILE A 62 16.52 -1.86 -19.18
CA ILE A 62 17.48 -0.83 -18.78
C ILE A 62 18.89 -1.18 -19.28
N ARG A 63 19.36 -2.43 -19.16
CA ARG A 63 20.67 -2.85 -19.69
C ARG A 63 20.81 -2.71 -21.21
N ALA A 64 19.69 -2.77 -21.93
CA ALA A 64 19.64 -2.62 -23.38
C ALA A 64 19.52 -1.15 -23.82
N ALA A 65 19.22 -0.22 -22.90
CA ALA A 65 19.09 1.20 -23.20
C ALA A 65 20.41 1.78 -23.72
N ARG A 66 20.34 2.70 -24.69
CA ARG A 66 21.51 3.39 -25.26
C ARG A 66 21.15 4.84 -25.52
N GLY A 67 22.10 5.73 -25.21
CA GLY A 67 21.93 7.16 -25.37
C GLY A 67 20.80 7.73 -24.50
N THR A 68 20.57 9.03 -24.67
CA THR A 68 19.55 9.80 -23.93
C THR A 68 18.13 9.34 -24.22
N ASP A 69 17.87 8.77 -25.40
CA ASP A 69 16.55 8.23 -25.75
C ASP A 69 16.16 7.02 -24.89
N GLY A 70 17.16 6.33 -24.33
CA GLY A 70 16.98 5.24 -23.37
C GLY A 70 16.86 5.67 -21.90
N ALA A 71 16.96 6.96 -21.60
CA ALA A 71 17.03 7.45 -20.23
C ALA A 71 15.68 7.54 -19.51
N ALA A 72 14.57 7.70 -20.24
CA ALA A 72 13.25 7.95 -19.65
C ALA A 72 12.81 6.89 -18.61
N PRO A 73 12.96 5.57 -18.84
CA PRO A 73 12.64 4.55 -17.82
C PRO A 73 13.53 4.63 -16.58
N VAL A 74 14.81 5.03 -16.75
CA VAL A 74 15.74 5.19 -15.63
C VAL A 74 15.39 6.44 -14.83
N LEU A 75 15.07 7.54 -15.51
CA LEU A 75 14.59 8.78 -14.89
C LEU A 75 13.29 8.55 -14.11
N ALA A 76 12.34 7.81 -14.67
CA ALA A 76 11.11 7.41 -14.00
C ALA A 76 11.39 6.61 -12.71
N TYR A 77 12.27 5.61 -12.80
CA TYR A 77 12.74 4.85 -11.63
C TYR A 77 13.40 5.75 -10.58
N LEU A 78 14.25 6.70 -10.98
CA LEU A 78 14.92 7.63 -10.07
C LEU A 78 13.92 8.60 -9.39
N LEU A 79 12.92 9.09 -10.13
CA LEU A 79 11.86 9.94 -9.58
C LEU A 79 11.04 9.20 -8.51
N GLU A 80 10.62 7.98 -8.79
CA GLU A 80 9.87 7.18 -7.81
C GLU A 80 10.73 6.73 -6.63
N SER A 81 12.03 6.45 -6.85
CA SER A 81 12.98 6.18 -5.77
C SER A 81 13.14 7.39 -4.85
N ARG A 82 13.19 8.61 -5.42
CA ARG A 82 13.19 9.86 -4.66
C ARG A 82 11.96 9.98 -3.77
N HIS A 83 10.77 9.67 -4.30
CA HIS A 83 9.53 9.71 -3.50
C HIS A 83 9.55 8.69 -2.35
N TYR A 84 10.05 7.48 -2.61
CA TYR A 84 10.19 6.44 -1.59
C TYR A 84 11.17 6.84 -0.47
N LEU A 85 12.31 7.44 -0.82
CA LEU A 85 13.31 7.91 0.15
C LEU A 85 12.83 9.14 0.93
N ALA A 86 12.09 10.05 0.29
CA ALA A 86 11.50 11.20 1.00
C ALA A 86 10.48 10.76 2.06
N ALA A 87 9.93 9.55 1.90
CA ALA A 87 9.04 8.93 2.86
C ALA A 87 9.76 8.06 3.91
N ALA A 88 11.10 8.01 3.95
CA ALA A 88 11.84 7.14 4.85
C ALA A 88 11.48 7.36 6.35
N PRO A 89 11.46 8.60 6.88
CA PRO A 89 11.04 8.83 8.26
C PRO A 89 9.62 8.33 8.54
N PHE A 90 8.71 8.59 7.60
CA PHE A 90 7.31 8.15 7.72
C PHE A 90 7.19 6.63 7.68
N ARG A 91 7.75 5.95 6.68
CA ARG A 91 7.60 4.50 6.52
C ARG A 91 8.34 3.70 7.59
N MET A 92 9.43 4.22 8.15
CA MET A 92 10.24 3.50 9.13
C MET A 92 9.77 3.73 10.58
N ALA A 93 9.06 4.83 10.86
CA ALA A 93 8.65 5.19 12.22
C ALA A 93 7.83 4.11 12.94
N GLY A 94 7.10 3.23 12.23
CA GLY A 94 6.38 2.12 12.84
C GLY A 94 7.28 1.13 13.61
N GLY A 95 8.57 1.05 13.25
CA GLY A 95 9.53 0.18 13.92
C GLY A 95 10.03 0.70 15.27
N ILE A 96 9.69 1.93 15.67
CA ILE A 96 10.17 2.56 16.91
C ILE A 96 9.06 2.96 17.89
N THR A 97 7.79 2.78 17.53
CA THR A 97 6.63 3.34 18.27
C THR A 97 6.31 2.65 19.60
N ASP A 98 6.79 1.44 19.87
CA ASP A 98 6.38 0.63 21.04
C ASP A 98 7.32 0.71 22.26
N ALA A 99 8.11 1.78 22.37
CA ALA A 99 9.20 1.87 23.34
C ALA A 99 8.76 2.41 24.71
N LEU A 100 7.93 1.67 25.46
CA LEU A 100 7.80 1.91 26.91
C LEU A 100 9.14 1.72 27.65
N ARG A 101 10.12 1.01 27.05
CA ARG A 101 11.53 0.93 27.47
C ARG A 101 12.45 0.72 26.24
N PRO A 102 13.30 1.69 25.85
CA PRO A 102 14.14 1.53 24.66
C PRO A 102 15.28 0.52 24.89
N GLY A 103 15.15 -0.67 24.29
CA GLY A 103 16.21 -1.67 24.20
C GLY A 103 17.26 -1.31 23.15
N ALA A 104 18.29 -2.17 22.99
CA ALA A 104 19.34 -1.98 21.98
C ALA A 104 18.76 -1.96 20.55
N LEU A 105 17.79 -2.84 20.27
CA LEU A 105 17.13 -2.93 18.98
C LEU A 105 16.35 -1.65 18.61
N ILE A 106 15.60 -1.07 19.55
CA ILE A 106 14.88 0.20 19.32
C ILE A 106 15.85 1.35 19.03
N ARG A 107 16.98 1.43 19.76
CA ARG A 107 18.00 2.46 19.51
C ARG A 107 18.61 2.32 18.12
N LEU A 108 18.90 1.09 17.69
CA LEU A 108 19.40 0.80 16.35
C LEU A 108 18.41 1.31 15.28
N GLN A 109 17.12 0.98 15.42
CA GLN A 109 16.09 1.44 14.48
C GLN A 109 15.89 2.96 14.51
N ALA A 110 15.95 3.59 15.70
CA ALA A 110 15.83 5.03 15.82
C ALA A 110 16.99 5.79 15.16
N HIS A 111 18.23 5.28 15.29
CA HIS A 111 19.37 5.85 14.57
C HIS A 111 19.18 5.72 13.06
N HIS A 112 18.77 4.54 12.60
CA HIS A 112 18.54 4.31 11.16
C HIS A 112 17.48 5.25 10.58
N VAL A 113 16.38 5.50 11.29
CA VAL A 113 15.35 6.50 10.89
C VAL A 113 15.96 7.91 10.73
N VAL A 114 16.87 8.31 11.61
CA VAL A 114 17.51 9.63 11.57
C VAL A 114 18.51 9.71 10.42
N GLU A 115 19.27 8.64 10.18
CA GLU A 115 20.24 8.55 9.09
C GLU A 115 19.55 8.68 7.72
N GLU A 116 18.35 8.12 7.56
CA GLU A 116 17.62 8.13 6.29
C GLU A 116 16.82 9.42 6.03
N ALA A 117 16.83 10.40 6.94
CA ALA A 117 15.86 11.49 6.94
C ALA A 117 15.97 12.47 5.76
N ASP A 118 17.14 12.55 5.12
CA ASP A 118 17.42 13.43 3.97
C ASP A 118 18.01 12.69 2.77
N HIS A 119 17.94 11.35 2.77
CA HIS A 119 18.46 10.48 1.69
C HIS A 119 17.83 10.75 0.32
N ASP A 120 16.64 11.37 0.26
CA ASP A 120 16.03 11.80 -1.01
C ASP A 120 16.84 12.87 -1.73
N THR A 121 17.65 13.65 -1.00
CA THR A 121 18.50 14.73 -1.54
C THR A 121 19.49 14.20 -2.58
N TYR A 122 20.04 13.00 -2.40
CA TYR A 122 20.96 12.38 -3.38
C TYR A 122 20.27 12.17 -4.74
N PHE A 123 19.02 11.71 -4.71
CA PHE A 123 18.23 11.50 -5.93
C PHE A 123 17.74 12.82 -6.52
N GLU A 124 17.38 13.81 -5.70
CA GLU A 124 17.11 15.16 -6.21
C GLU A 124 18.31 15.78 -6.93
N ASN A 125 19.53 15.59 -6.39
CA ASN A 125 20.77 16.04 -7.00
C ASN A 125 21.00 15.36 -8.35
N GLY A 126 20.84 14.02 -8.40
CA GLY A 126 20.95 13.25 -9.64
C GLY A 126 19.93 13.66 -10.70
N LEU A 127 18.66 13.83 -10.32
CA LEU A 127 17.59 14.27 -11.23
C LEU A 127 17.85 15.70 -11.74
N ALA A 128 18.35 16.60 -10.88
CA ALA A 128 18.72 17.96 -11.28
C ALA A 128 19.88 17.98 -12.28
N ALA A 129 20.90 17.14 -12.09
CA ALA A 129 22.01 16.97 -13.05
C ALA A 129 21.56 16.41 -14.41
N LEU A 130 20.37 15.79 -14.47
CA LEU A 130 19.72 15.32 -15.69
C LEU A 130 18.73 16.34 -16.28
N GLY A 131 18.68 17.55 -15.72
CA GLY A 131 17.87 18.66 -16.24
C GLY A 131 16.44 18.71 -15.69
N LEU A 132 16.10 17.92 -14.67
CA LEU A 132 14.79 17.99 -14.03
C LEU A 132 14.77 19.10 -12.97
N PRO A 133 13.82 20.06 -13.05
CA PRO A 133 13.71 21.13 -12.05
C PRO A 133 13.34 20.60 -10.66
N ARG A 134 14.11 20.99 -9.62
CA ARG A 134 13.90 20.50 -8.24
C ARG A 134 12.54 20.84 -7.66
N ASP A 135 12.01 22.01 -8.00
CA ASP A 135 10.68 22.46 -7.62
C ASP A 135 9.60 21.50 -8.16
N LEU A 136 9.70 21.09 -9.43
CA LEU A 136 8.80 20.10 -10.01
C LEU A 136 8.99 18.71 -9.40
N VAL A 137 10.24 18.28 -9.14
CA VAL A 137 10.50 16.97 -8.50
C VAL A 137 9.88 16.90 -7.10
N ARG A 138 9.96 18.00 -6.33
CA ARG A 138 9.38 18.09 -4.98
C ARG A 138 7.86 18.18 -4.97
N GLU A 139 7.28 18.89 -5.93
CA GLU A 139 5.82 19.05 -6.05
C GLU A 139 5.13 17.80 -6.61
N ALA A 140 5.82 17.02 -7.46
CA ALA A 140 5.25 15.86 -8.12
C ALA A 140 4.67 14.87 -7.10
N ARG A 141 3.41 14.49 -7.28
CA ARG A 141 2.79 13.40 -6.52
C ARG A 141 3.42 12.07 -6.95
N PRO A 142 3.78 11.18 -6.00
CA PRO A 142 4.26 9.84 -6.31
C PRO A 142 3.22 9.04 -7.08
N ALA A 143 3.64 8.07 -7.90
CA ALA A 143 2.70 7.15 -8.54
C ALA A 143 1.86 6.38 -7.49
N PRO A 144 0.61 5.97 -7.81
CA PRO A 144 -0.25 5.26 -6.85
C PRO A 144 0.42 4.03 -6.22
N VAL A 145 1.22 3.29 -6.99
CA VAL A 145 1.95 2.11 -6.51
C VAL A 145 3.15 2.48 -5.63
N THR A 146 3.76 3.65 -5.81
CA THR A 146 4.79 4.15 -4.87
C THR A 146 4.16 4.53 -3.53
N VAL A 147 2.99 5.16 -3.53
CA VAL A 147 2.23 5.41 -2.30
C VAL A 147 1.87 4.09 -1.61
N GLU A 148 1.35 3.12 -2.37
CA GLU A 148 1.08 1.76 -1.88
C GLU A 148 2.30 1.11 -1.23
N TRP A 149 3.48 1.22 -1.85
CA TRP A 149 4.72 0.70 -1.31
C TRP A 149 5.12 1.40 0.00
N ILE A 150 5.03 2.73 0.06
CA ILE A 150 5.30 3.51 1.28
C ILE A 150 4.43 3.00 2.44
N HIS A 151 3.14 2.80 2.21
CA HIS A 151 2.21 2.33 3.24
C HIS A 151 2.38 0.84 3.58
N LEU A 152 2.77 -0.03 2.63
CA LEU A 152 3.17 -1.39 2.95
C LEU A 152 4.36 -1.39 3.92
N MET A 153 5.42 -0.65 3.58
CA MET A 153 6.65 -0.60 4.38
C MET A 153 6.38 -0.12 5.80
N ARG A 154 5.50 0.86 5.93
CA ARG A 154 5.01 1.34 7.22
C ARG A 154 4.26 0.29 8.01
N THR A 155 3.40 -0.46 7.33
CA THR A 155 2.60 -1.53 7.95
C THR A 155 3.50 -2.65 8.47
N VAL A 156 4.45 -3.12 7.66
CA VAL A 156 5.38 -4.18 8.09
C VAL A 156 6.35 -3.70 9.17
N ALA A 157 6.75 -2.42 9.15
CA ALA A 157 7.53 -1.84 10.24
C ALA A 157 6.75 -1.83 11.57
N ALA A 158 5.44 -1.61 11.50
CA ALA A 158 4.54 -1.66 12.67
C ALA A 158 4.26 -3.07 13.21
N TYR A 159 4.76 -4.13 12.55
CA TYR A 159 4.76 -5.48 13.13
C TYR A 159 5.78 -5.62 14.26
N GLY A 160 6.80 -4.74 14.29
CA GLY A 160 7.77 -4.68 15.36
C GLY A 160 9.15 -4.26 14.86
N PRO A 161 10.06 -3.91 15.78
CA PRO A 161 11.38 -3.39 15.42
C PRO A 161 12.25 -4.40 14.67
N LEU A 162 12.11 -5.71 14.95
CA LEU A 162 12.84 -6.73 14.21
C LEU A 162 12.24 -6.94 12.80
N ALA A 163 10.91 -6.93 12.66
CA ALA A 163 10.26 -6.96 11.35
C ALA A 163 10.71 -5.78 10.48
N ALA A 164 10.75 -4.56 11.05
CA ALA A 164 11.26 -3.36 10.39
C ALA A 164 12.70 -3.56 9.88
N ALA A 165 13.59 -4.04 10.75
CA ALA A 165 14.99 -4.30 10.41
C ALA A 165 15.14 -5.36 9.30
N LEU A 166 14.36 -6.45 9.37
CA LEU A 166 14.40 -7.52 8.37
C LEU A 166 13.83 -7.08 7.03
N CYS A 167 12.79 -6.25 7.00
CA CYS A 167 12.23 -5.73 5.76
C CYS A 167 13.13 -4.66 5.12
N SER A 168 13.72 -3.75 5.90
CA SER A 168 14.70 -2.78 5.38
C SER A 168 15.97 -3.46 4.89
N GLY A 169 16.44 -4.47 5.64
CA GLY A 169 17.62 -5.24 5.28
C GLY A 169 17.53 -5.93 3.92
N LEU A 170 16.34 -6.30 3.43
CA LEU A 170 16.18 -6.82 2.06
C LEU A 170 16.62 -5.81 1.01
N LEU A 171 16.27 -4.53 1.20
CA LEU A 171 16.58 -3.44 0.27
C LEU A 171 18.06 -3.07 0.31
N GLU A 172 18.66 -3.14 1.49
CA GLU A 172 20.06 -2.78 1.74
C GLU A 172 21.03 -3.95 1.48
N TYR A 173 20.53 -5.18 1.39
CA TYR A 173 21.36 -6.38 1.24
C TYR A 173 22.29 -6.32 0.02
N THR A 174 21.81 -5.70 -1.07
CA THR A 174 22.53 -5.63 -2.34
C THR A 174 23.58 -4.52 -2.35
N ALA A 175 23.48 -3.53 -1.46
CA ALA A 175 24.53 -2.55 -1.23
C ALA A 175 25.84 -3.21 -0.76
N GLY A 176 25.77 -4.41 -0.18
CA GLY A 176 26.93 -5.23 0.16
C GLY A 176 27.76 -5.70 -1.05
N ASP A 177 27.18 -5.79 -2.24
CA ASP A 177 27.88 -6.17 -3.48
C ASP A 177 28.38 -4.93 -4.24
N ARG A 178 29.45 -4.33 -3.67
CA ARG A 178 30.04 -3.08 -4.17
C ARG A 178 30.45 -3.16 -5.64
N GLU A 179 30.94 -4.31 -6.08
CA GLU A 179 31.41 -4.51 -7.46
C GLU A 179 30.24 -4.47 -8.45
N SER A 180 29.17 -5.22 -8.16
CA SER A 180 27.97 -5.21 -9.01
C SER A 180 27.30 -3.84 -9.04
N VAL A 181 27.22 -3.14 -7.90
CA VAL A 181 26.62 -1.80 -7.84
C VAL A 181 27.47 -0.77 -8.61
N ALA A 182 28.79 -0.77 -8.44
CA ALA A 182 29.67 0.12 -9.20
C ALA A 182 29.64 -0.19 -10.70
N GLY A 183 29.62 -1.48 -11.07
CA GLY A 183 29.51 -1.94 -12.45
C GLY A 183 28.21 -1.49 -13.13
N TRP A 184 27.09 -1.55 -12.41
CA TRP A 184 25.79 -1.05 -12.88
C TRP A 184 25.82 0.44 -13.21
N HIS A 185 26.35 1.26 -12.30
CA HIS A 185 26.44 2.71 -12.48
C HIS A 185 27.39 3.09 -13.62
N THR A 186 28.55 2.42 -13.70
CA THR A 186 29.52 2.60 -14.79
C THR A 186 28.89 2.27 -16.15
N MET A 187 28.14 1.16 -16.23
CA MET A 187 27.41 0.77 -17.44
C MET A 187 26.43 1.86 -17.91
N LEU A 188 25.68 2.50 -17.01
CA LEU A 188 24.73 3.56 -17.38
C LEU A 188 25.43 4.79 -17.98
N VAL A 189 26.62 5.13 -17.48
CA VAL A 189 27.46 6.22 -18.03
C VAL A 189 28.03 5.82 -19.39
N ASP A 190 28.64 4.63 -19.49
CA ASP A 190 29.29 4.15 -20.72
C ASP A 190 28.30 3.97 -21.88
N GLN A 191 27.05 3.62 -21.56
CA GLN A 191 25.96 3.52 -22.54
C GLN A 191 25.35 4.88 -22.91
N GLY A 192 25.78 5.97 -22.28
CA GLY A 192 25.26 7.32 -22.49
C GLY A 192 23.81 7.51 -22.02
N VAL A 193 23.35 6.65 -21.10
CA VAL A 193 21.99 6.70 -20.55
C VAL A 193 21.90 7.77 -19.46
N LEU A 194 22.91 7.86 -18.60
CA LEU A 194 23.05 8.88 -17.56
C LEU A 194 24.37 9.64 -17.71
N SER A 195 24.40 10.89 -17.27
CA SER A 195 25.65 11.64 -17.14
C SER A 195 26.47 11.12 -15.95
N ARG A 196 27.80 11.30 -16.01
CA ARG A 196 28.69 10.99 -14.88
C ARG A 196 28.31 11.78 -13.63
N GLU A 197 28.01 13.07 -13.79
CA GLU A 197 27.56 13.94 -12.69
C GLU A 197 26.32 13.39 -11.98
N ALA A 198 25.31 12.95 -12.74
CA ALA A 198 24.09 12.39 -12.16
C ALA A 198 24.35 11.07 -11.42
N VAL A 199 25.19 10.20 -12.00
CA VAL A 199 25.58 8.94 -11.39
C VAL A 199 26.40 9.17 -10.12
N ASP A 200 27.34 10.11 -10.12
CA ASP A 200 28.16 10.41 -8.94
C ASP A 200 27.28 10.91 -7.77
N ALA A 201 26.28 11.74 -8.05
CA ALA A 201 25.32 12.22 -7.04
C ALA A 201 24.46 11.09 -6.44
N ILE A 202 24.06 10.09 -7.25
CA ILE A 202 23.31 8.91 -6.78
C ILE A 202 24.25 7.92 -6.08
N PHE A 203 25.50 7.79 -6.54
CA PHE A 203 26.46 6.87 -5.94
C PHE A 203 26.92 7.33 -4.56
N GLU A 204 26.87 8.63 -4.28
CA GLU A 204 27.12 9.19 -2.94
C GLU A 204 26.17 8.59 -1.88
N HIS A 205 24.91 8.30 -2.23
CA HIS A 205 23.99 7.55 -1.36
C HIS A 205 24.54 6.16 -1.02
N VAL A 206 24.97 5.39 -2.03
CA VAL A 206 25.53 4.05 -1.82
C VAL A 206 26.78 4.10 -0.95
N GLN A 207 27.65 5.10 -1.15
CA GLN A 207 28.84 5.29 -0.31
C GLN A 207 28.48 5.62 1.14
N THR A 208 27.43 6.40 1.34
CA THR A 208 26.90 6.76 2.67
C THR A 208 26.36 5.52 3.38
N ASP A 209 25.48 4.75 2.75
CA ASP A 209 24.94 3.49 3.30
C ASP A 209 26.05 2.49 3.67
N LEU A 210 27.08 2.39 2.82
CA LEU A 210 28.25 1.55 3.07
C LEU A 210 29.08 2.04 4.27
N GLY A 211 29.19 3.36 4.45
CA GLY A 211 29.87 3.97 5.58
C GLY A 211 29.11 3.79 6.89
N LEU A 212 27.77 3.83 6.82
CA LEU A 212 26.87 3.60 7.95
C LEU A 212 26.68 2.10 8.27
N GLY A 213 27.05 1.21 7.35
CA GLY A 213 26.98 -0.25 7.54
C GLY A 213 25.58 -0.84 7.37
N HIS A 214 24.69 -0.13 6.67
CA HIS A 214 23.27 -0.47 6.50
C HIS A 214 23.03 -1.90 6.00
N GLY A 215 23.82 -2.37 5.03
CA GLY A 215 23.73 -3.75 4.50
C GLY A 215 23.92 -4.87 5.55
N SER A 216 24.35 -4.55 6.77
CA SER A 216 24.49 -5.47 7.90
C SER A 216 23.56 -5.19 9.09
N ASN A 217 22.75 -4.12 9.05
CA ASN A 217 21.90 -3.69 10.17
C ASN A 217 20.91 -4.77 10.61
N TRP A 218 20.38 -5.56 9.68
CA TRP A 218 19.48 -6.68 10.00
C TRP A 218 20.15 -7.77 10.85
N ARG A 219 21.47 -7.98 10.72
CA ARG A 219 22.22 -8.93 11.58
C ARG A 219 22.38 -8.37 12.99
N HIS A 220 22.75 -7.10 13.11
CA HIS A 220 22.82 -6.42 14.40
C HIS A 220 21.46 -6.40 15.11
N ALA A 221 20.36 -6.30 14.36
CA ALA A 221 19.01 -6.39 14.90
C ALA A 221 18.69 -7.79 15.46
N LEU A 222 19.07 -8.86 14.75
CA LEU A 222 18.93 -10.24 15.24
C LEU A 222 19.78 -10.49 16.49
N GLU A 223 21.03 -10.02 16.50
CA GLU A 223 21.92 -10.10 17.66
C GLU A 223 21.35 -9.35 18.86
N ALA A 224 20.78 -8.16 18.65
CA ALA A 224 20.14 -7.36 19.69
C ALA A 224 18.86 -8.02 20.24
N ALA A 225 18.14 -8.80 19.42
CA ALA A 225 16.99 -9.61 19.86
C ALA A 225 17.42 -10.86 20.63
N GLY A 226 18.57 -11.45 20.28
CA GLY A 226 19.18 -12.61 20.94
C GLY A 226 18.52 -13.93 20.57
N VAL A 227 17.24 -14.11 20.90
CA VAL A 227 16.41 -15.26 20.53
C VAL A 227 15.16 -14.82 19.81
N VAL A 228 14.76 -15.59 18.79
CA VAL A 228 13.62 -15.25 17.94
C VAL A 228 12.57 -16.36 18.00
N PRO A 229 11.33 -16.07 18.41
CA PRO A 229 10.23 -17.04 18.35
C PRO A 229 9.95 -17.49 16.91
N ALA A 230 9.76 -18.79 16.70
CA ALA A 230 9.56 -19.37 15.36
C ALA A 230 8.32 -18.84 14.65
N ALA A 231 7.23 -18.61 15.39
CA ALA A 231 5.99 -18.08 14.84
C ALA A 231 6.18 -16.65 14.31
N GLU A 232 6.83 -15.80 15.10
CA GLU A 232 7.16 -14.42 14.70
C GLU A 232 8.14 -14.41 13.52
N LEU A 233 9.16 -15.27 13.53
CA LEU A 233 10.09 -15.38 12.41
C LEU A 233 9.36 -15.76 11.11
N ALA A 234 8.42 -16.71 11.17
CA ALA A 234 7.61 -17.07 10.00
C ALA A 234 6.82 -15.86 9.46
N ASP A 235 6.19 -15.08 10.34
CA ASP A 235 5.47 -13.87 9.95
C ASP A 235 6.40 -12.81 9.34
N TRP A 236 7.61 -12.64 9.87
CA TRP A 236 8.58 -11.68 9.33
C TRP A 236 9.19 -12.14 8.00
N LEU A 237 9.45 -13.44 7.80
CA LEU A 237 9.87 -13.97 6.50
C LEU A 237 8.75 -13.84 5.45
N ASN A 238 7.49 -13.97 5.87
CA ASN A 238 6.33 -13.65 5.04
C ASN A 238 6.29 -12.15 4.69
N ALA A 239 6.60 -11.27 5.65
CA ALA A 239 6.69 -9.83 5.41
C ALA A 239 7.82 -9.46 4.42
N VAL A 240 8.99 -10.09 4.52
CA VAL A 240 10.08 -9.96 3.52
C VAL A 240 9.59 -10.37 2.13
N SER A 241 8.81 -11.45 2.03
CA SER A 241 8.20 -11.87 0.75
C SER A 241 7.22 -10.82 0.20
N LEU A 242 6.42 -10.18 1.07
CA LEU A 242 5.52 -9.09 0.66
C LEU A 242 6.28 -7.89 0.12
N VAL A 243 7.40 -7.52 0.74
CA VAL A 243 8.26 -6.42 0.25
C VAL A 243 8.82 -6.75 -1.13
N ALA A 244 9.31 -7.97 -1.35
CA ALA A 244 9.81 -8.41 -2.65
C ALA A 244 8.72 -8.35 -3.75
N GLU A 245 7.51 -8.79 -3.43
CA GLU A 245 6.36 -8.73 -4.33
C GLU A 245 5.94 -7.29 -4.66
N MET A 246 5.99 -6.40 -3.67
CA MET A 246 5.73 -4.97 -3.87
C MET A 246 6.77 -4.33 -4.79
N ILE A 247 8.06 -4.66 -4.61
CA ILE A 247 9.12 -4.14 -5.51
C ILE A 247 8.83 -4.57 -6.95
N VAL A 248 8.48 -5.85 -7.18
CA VAL A 248 8.15 -6.32 -8.54
C VAL A 248 6.96 -5.57 -9.12
N ARG A 249 5.87 -5.41 -8.35
CA ARG A 249 4.70 -4.63 -8.75
C ARG A 249 5.05 -3.17 -9.06
N TRP A 250 5.90 -2.55 -8.25
CA TRP A 250 6.38 -1.19 -8.47
C TRP A 250 7.21 -1.07 -9.76
N LEU A 251 8.13 -2.00 -9.99
CA LEU A 251 8.95 -2.06 -11.21
C LEU A 251 8.13 -2.25 -12.50
N GLU A 252 6.94 -2.86 -12.44
CA GLU A 252 6.01 -2.96 -13.57
C GLU A 252 5.50 -1.58 -14.03
N THR A 253 5.43 -0.61 -13.12
CA THR A 253 4.90 0.74 -13.40
C THR A 253 5.95 1.72 -13.93
N CYS A 254 7.23 1.51 -13.63
CA CYS A 254 8.32 2.45 -13.90
C CYS A 254 8.60 2.70 -15.39
N THR A 255 8.04 1.90 -16.32
CA THR A 255 8.33 2.04 -17.76
C THR A 255 7.22 2.66 -18.58
N GLU A 256 5.97 2.58 -18.12
CA GLU A 256 4.78 2.89 -18.94
C GLU A 256 3.77 3.80 -18.21
N GLY A 257 4.01 4.13 -16.93
CA GLY A 257 3.11 4.91 -16.08
C GLY A 257 3.37 6.42 -16.01
N LEU A 258 2.86 7.02 -14.94
CA LEU A 258 2.92 8.44 -14.59
C LEU A 258 4.31 9.05 -14.78
N SER A 259 5.30 8.45 -14.13
CA SER A 259 6.62 9.01 -13.90
C SER A 259 7.36 9.17 -15.23
N ALA A 260 7.24 8.22 -16.15
CA ALA A 260 7.77 8.33 -17.50
C ALA A 260 7.24 9.58 -18.23
N THR A 261 5.93 9.85 -18.09
CA THR A 261 5.32 11.03 -18.71
C THR A 261 5.74 12.34 -18.02
N VAL A 262 5.90 12.30 -16.69
CA VAL A 262 6.34 13.47 -15.91
C VAL A 262 7.77 13.85 -16.24
N VAL A 263 8.71 12.89 -16.26
CA VAL A 263 10.13 13.18 -16.54
C VAL A 263 10.35 13.69 -17.97
N GLU A 264 9.55 13.23 -18.94
CA GLU A 264 9.57 13.78 -20.31
C GLU A 264 9.05 15.22 -20.38
N ALA A 265 8.04 15.56 -19.60
CA ALA A 265 7.37 16.87 -19.68
C ALA A 265 8.06 17.94 -18.81
N ALA A 266 8.66 17.55 -17.68
CA ALA A 266 9.16 18.44 -16.65
C ALA A 266 10.11 19.56 -17.14
N PRO A 267 11.05 19.32 -18.09
CA PRO A 267 11.96 20.38 -18.54
C PRO A 267 11.26 21.61 -19.14
N GLY A 268 10.06 21.42 -19.72
CA GLY A 268 9.26 22.49 -20.33
C GLY A 268 8.26 23.15 -19.38
N LEU A 269 8.21 22.76 -18.11
CA LEU A 269 7.19 23.18 -17.16
C LEU A 269 7.73 24.13 -16.09
N ALA A 270 6.82 24.93 -15.54
CA ALA A 270 7.00 25.74 -14.34
C ALA A 270 5.83 25.47 -13.38
N LEU A 271 5.96 25.92 -12.13
CA LEU A 271 4.88 25.84 -11.13
C LEU A 271 4.24 27.20 -10.89
N ASP A 272 2.93 27.16 -10.67
CA ASP A 272 2.16 28.29 -10.16
C ASP A 272 2.10 28.24 -8.62
N GLY A 273 2.60 29.28 -7.96
CA GLY A 273 2.65 29.40 -6.50
C GLY A 273 3.81 28.65 -5.82
N PRO A 274 3.82 28.57 -4.47
CA PRO A 274 4.91 27.99 -3.69
C PRO A 274 4.96 26.46 -3.77
N VAL A 275 6.16 25.88 -3.87
CA VAL A 275 6.36 24.43 -3.92
C VAL A 275 5.83 23.77 -2.64
N ARG A 276 4.96 22.76 -2.80
CA ARG A 276 4.55 21.85 -1.74
C ARG A 276 5.62 20.76 -1.65
N THR A 277 6.33 20.69 -0.54
CA THR A 277 7.20 19.56 -0.26
C THR A 277 6.38 18.45 0.37
N LEU A 278 6.14 17.37 -0.37
CA LEU A 278 5.48 16.18 0.16
C LEU A 278 6.49 15.44 1.05
N GLY A 279 6.43 15.67 2.37
CA GLY A 279 7.31 15.08 3.39
C GLY A 279 6.98 13.62 3.72
N GLY A 280 6.78 12.79 2.69
CA GLY A 280 6.51 11.35 2.83
C GLY A 280 5.04 10.95 3.01
N GLU A 281 4.23 11.78 3.68
CA GLU A 281 2.77 11.62 3.72
C GLU A 281 2.16 12.24 2.47
N ALA A 282 2.11 11.49 1.36
CA ALA A 282 1.30 11.88 0.21
C ALA A 282 -0.18 11.83 0.65
N ASP A 283 -0.85 12.98 0.68
CA ASP A 283 -2.26 13.02 1.02
C ASP A 283 -3.13 12.37 -0.08
N GLY A 284 -4.40 12.14 0.25
CA GLY A 284 -5.36 11.53 -0.64
C GLY A 284 -5.99 12.46 -1.67
N LEU A 285 -5.86 13.78 -1.50
CA LEU A 285 -6.61 14.75 -2.29
C LEU A 285 -5.84 15.20 -3.54
N PRO A 286 -6.57 15.50 -4.64
CA PRO A 286 -7.96 15.11 -4.85
C PRO A 286 -8.10 13.59 -5.08
N VAL A 287 -9.30 13.07 -4.82
CA VAL A 287 -9.65 11.69 -5.19
C VAL A 287 -9.96 11.62 -6.68
N TRP A 288 -9.29 10.71 -7.37
CA TRP A 288 -9.42 10.54 -8.83
C TRP A 288 -10.35 9.37 -9.19
N PRO A 289 -11.01 9.42 -10.36
CA PRO A 289 -11.72 8.28 -10.94
C PRO A 289 -10.82 7.06 -11.20
N ALA A 290 -11.42 5.87 -11.15
CA ALA A 290 -10.75 4.59 -11.37
C ALA A 290 -9.97 4.53 -12.71
N GLU A 291 -10.49 5.18 -13.76
CA GLU A 291 -9.85 5.25 -15.07
C GLU A 291 -8.59 6.13 -15.06
N ILE A 292 -8.56 7.18 -14.22
CA ILE A 292 -7.37 8.02 -14.08
C ILE A 292 -6.32 7.25 -13.28
N TYR A 293 -6.68 6.60 -12.16
CA TYR A 293 -5.73 5.75 -11.43
C TYR A 293 -5.15 4.63 -12.31
N ASP A 294 -5.96 3.93 -13.12
CA ASP A 294 -5.47 2.93 -14.07
C ASP A 294 -4.54 3.57 -15.12
N SER A 295 -4.91 4.73 -15.64
CA SER A 295 -4.11 5.44 -16.64
C SER A 295 -2.76 5.90 -16.10
N VAL A 296 -2.67 6.38 -14.86
CA VAL A 296 -1.41 6.87 -14.30
C VAL A 296 -0.55 5.72 -13.75
N THR A 297 -1.15 4.57 -13.43
CA THR A 297 -0.42 3.39 -12.94
C THR A 297 0.11 2.54 -14.08
N HIS A 298 -0.78 2.12 -14.99
CA HIS A 298 -0.48 1.16 -16.07
C HIS A 298 -0.25 1.83 -17.42
N GLY A 299 -0.27 3.16 -17.42
CA GLY A 299 -0.18 3.95 -18.63
C GLY A 299 -1.55 4.23 -19.27
N PRO A 300 -1.72 5.39 -19.89
CA PRO A 300 -2.95 5.78 -20.56
C PRO A 300 -3.25 4.90 -21.78
N ARG A 301 -4.47 4.37 -21.82
CA ARG A 301 -4.98 3.56 -22.94
C ARG A 301 -5.22 4.35 -24.23
N SER A 302 -5.08 5.67 -24.17
CA SER A 302 -5.24 6.50 -25.35
C SER A 302 -3.96 6.47 -26.20
N PRO A 303 -4.06 6.18 -27.51
CA PRO A 303 -2.91 6.31 -28.40
C PRO A 303 -2.48 7.78 -28.56
N ARG A 304 -3.30 8.75 -28.11
CA ARG A 304 -3.06 10.19 -28.26
C ARG A 304 -2.10 10.71 -27.17
N PRO A 305 -0.86 11.13 -27.51
CA PRO A 305 0.12 11.61 -26.53
C PRO A 305 -0.34 12.81 -25.70
N GLY A 306 -1.16 13.69 -26.27
CA GLY A 306 -1.70 14.85 -25.56
C GLY A 306 -2.56 14.46 -24.35
N VAL A 307 -3.45 13.47 -24.51
CA VAL A 307 -4.29 12.96 -23.42
C VAL A 307 -3.45 12.34 -22.32
N ARG A 308 -2.42 11.57 -22.70
CA ARG A 308 -1.46 10.96 -21.77
C ARG A 308 -0.84 12.00 -20.84
N ARG A 309 -0.27 13.05 -21.46
CA ARG A 309 0.36 14.17 -20.75
C ARG A 309 -0.64 14.93 -19.90
N THR A 310 -1.85 15.20 -20.40
CA THR A 310 -2.89 15.87 -19.61
C THR A 310 -3.22 15.11 -18.32
N LEU A 311 -3.45 13.79 -18.39
CA LEU A 311 -3.79 12.99 -17.21
C LEU A 311 -2.64 12.91 -16.21
N ALA A 312 -1.41 12.68 -16.70
CA ALA A 312 -0.22 12.62 -15.87
C ALA A 312 0.04 13.94 -15.13
N LEU A 313 -0.04 15.07 -15.84
CA LEU A 313 0.19 16.40 -15.24
C LEU A 313 -0.93 16.81 -14.28
N ALA A 314 -2.18 16.40 -14.56
CA ALA A 314 -3.30 16.64 -13.65
C ALA A 314 -3.10 15.90 -12.33
N TYR A 315 -2.72 14.62 -12.38
CA TYR A 315 -2.43 13.83 -11.18
C TYR A 315 -1.19 14.34 -10.43
N ALA A 316 -0.05 14.48 -11.13
CA ALA A 316 1.23 14.81 -10.50
C ALA A 316 1.25 16.20 -9.86
N PHE A 317 0.61 17.20 -10.49
CA PHE A 317 0.74 18.59 -10.09
C PHE A 317 -0.57 19.25 -9.66
N SER A 318 -1.69 18.51 -9.66
CA SER A 318 -3.02 19.05 -9.30
C SER A 318 -3.34 20.36 -10.03
N GLY A 319 -3.04 20.44 -11.33
CA GLY A 319 -3.31 21.62 -12.16
C GLY A 319 -2.39 22.83 -11.96
N ARG A 320 -1.35 22.71 -11.13
CA ARG A 320 -0.41 23.80 -10.82
C ARG A 320 0.72 23.95 -11.84
N ALA A 321 0.99 22.94 -12.65
CA ALA A 321 2.00 23.01 -13.70
C ALA A 321 1.55 23.94 -14.85
N THR A 322 2.47 24.79 -15.30
CA THR A 322 2.33 25.70 -16.45
C THR A 322 3.45 25.48 -17.45
N GLY A 323 3.26 25.92 -18.70
CA GLY A 323 4.39 25.99 -19.64
C GLY A 323 5.37 27.10 -19.24
N ARG A 324 6.68 26.85 -19.39
CA ARG A 324 7.71 27.89 -19.17
C ARG A 324 7.61 29.03 -20.17
N GLU A 325 7.27 28.70 -21.41
CA GLU A 325 7.08 29.67 -22.48
C GLU A 325 5.60 30.00 -22.65
N PRO A 326 5.25 31.29 -22.89
CA PRO A 326 3.89 31.66 -23.20
C PRO A 326 3.42 30.94 -24.47
N ALA A 327 2.20 30.40 -24.44
CA ALA A 327 1.59 29.82 -25.63
C ALA A 327 1.50 30.89 -26.73
N ALA A 328 1.86 30.52 -27.97
CA ALA A 328 1.69 31.40 -29.12
C ALA A 328 0.23 31.83 -29.25
N GLU A 329 -0.02 33.09 -29.63
CA GLU A 329 -1.37 33.59 -29.85
C GLU A 329 -2.15 32.71 -30.84
N GLY A 330 -3.33 32.25 -30.44
CA GLY A 330 -4.17 31.36 -31.25
C GLY A 330 -3.85 29.86 -31.16
N ALA A 331 -2.85 29.44 -30.38
CA ALA A 331 -2.60 28.04 -30.10
C ALA A 331 -3.73 27.43 -29.25
N GLY A 332 -4.13 26.19 -29.56
CA GLY A 332 -5.09 25.42 -28.75
C GLY A 332 -4.56 25.07 -27.35
N PRO A 333 -5.39 24.46 -26.48
CA PRO A 333 -4.98 24.14 -25.11
C PRO A 333 -3.77 23.20 -25.10
N THR A 334 -2.73 23.59 -24.37
CA THR A 334 -1.58 22.74 -24.06
C THR A 334 -1.98 21.64 -23.07
N PRO A 335 -1.22 20.54 -22.96
CA PRO A 335 -1.47 19.53 -21.94
C PRO A 335 -1.52 20.08 -20.50
N ALA A 336 -0.69 21.07 -20.18
CA ALA A 336 -0.68 21.73 -18.87
C ALA A 336 -1.97 22.54 -18.62
N THR A 337 -2.43 23.33 -19.59
CA THR A 337 -3.71 24.04 -19.48
C THR A 337 -4.89 23.08 -19.41
N ALA A 338 -4.88 22.01 -20.20
CA ALA A 338 -5.92 20.98 -20.15
C ALA A 338 -5.91 20.21 -18.81
N ALA A 339 -4.74 20.00 -18.22
CA ALA A 339 -4.59 19.35 -16.91
C ALA A 339 -5.19 20.21 -15.79
N ARG A 340 -4.98 21.53 -15.84
CA ARG A 340 -5.61 22.48 -14.93
C ARG A 340 -7.13 22.50 -15.07
N ASP A 341 -7.63 22.57 -16.30
CA ASP A 341 -9.07 22.54 -16.57
C ASP A 341 -9.70 21.22 -16.10
N LEU A 342 -9.04 20.09 -16.34
CA LEU A 342 -9.47 18.78 -15.88
C LEU A 342 -9.53 18.77 -14.35
N THR A 343 -8.44 19.14 -13.68
CA THR A 343 -8.37 19.18 -12.21
C THR A 343 -9.50 20.04 -11.64
N THR A 344 -9.72 21.24 -12.18
CA THR A 344 -10.79 22.14 -11.69
C THR A 344 -12.19 21.53 -11.82
N ARG A 345 -12.42 20.62 -12.79
CA ARG A 345 -13.71 19.97 -13.02
C ARG A 345 -13.88 18.65 -12.28
N THR A 346 -12.79 17.92 -12.02
CA THR A 346 -12.84 16.55 -11.50
C THR A 346 -12.31 16.41 -10.08
N ALA A 347 -11.40 17.29 -9.66
CA ALA A 347 -10.86 17.29 -8.32
C ALA A 347 -11.95 17.74 -7.34
N ARG A 348 -12.48 16.79 -6.57
CA ARG A 348 -13.31 17.11 -5.42
C ARG A 348 -12.38 17.44 -4.26
N ASP A 349 -12.15 18.73 -4.05
CA ASP A 349 -11.46 19.21 -2.85
C ASP A 349 -12.48 19.46 -1.72
N TRP A 350 -11.98 19.56 -0.49
CA TRP A 350 -12.78 19.95 0.66
C TRP A 350 -12.67 21.45 0.89
N ASP A 351 -13.79 22.16 0.78
CA ASP A 351 -13.89 23.61 0.94
C ASP A 351 -14.17 24.05 2.39
N GLY A 352 -14.19 23.10 3.33
CA GLY A 352 -14.43 23.37 4.74
C GLY A 352 -15.90 23.33 5.15
N GLY A 353 -16.71 22.51 4.49
CA GLY A 353 -18.06 22.18 4.93
C GLY A 353 -18.12 21.80 6.42
N THR A 354 -19.27 22.02 7.07
CA THR A 354 -19.40 21.84 8.52
C THR A 354 -20.48 20.83 8.90
N SER A 355 -21.21 20.27 7.93
CA SER A 355 -22.32 19.35 8.18
C SER A 355 -22.00 17.91 7.80
N ALA A 356 -22.67 16.96 8.45
CA ALA A 356 -22.61 15.55 8.08
C ALA A 356 -23.01 15.29 6.63
N ALA A 357 -24.01 16.04 6.11
CA ALA A 357 -24.47 15.93 4.74
C ALA A 357 -23.40 16.35 3.71
N ASP A 358 -22.59 17.36 4.04
CA ASP A 358 -21.47 17.78 3.18
C ASP A 358 -20.39 16.70 3.13
N LEU A 359 -20.07 16.08 4.28
CA LEU A 359 -19.14 14.95 4.34
C LEU A 359 -19.68 13.71 3.64
N GLU A 360 -20.95 13.38 3.81
CA GLU A 360 -21.62 12.26 3.12
C GLU A 360 -21.51 12.45 1.60
N LYS A 361 -21.88 13.62 1.08
CA LYS A 361 -21.76 13.94 -0.35
C LYS A 361 -20.31 13.91 -0.85
N LEU A 362 -19.35 14.30 -0.01
CA LEU A 362 -17.93 14.22 -0.33
C LEU A 362 -17.49 12.75 -0.48
N VAL A 363 -17.79 11.90 0.52
CA VAL A 363 -17.39 10.49 0.50
C VAL A 363 -18.15 9.68 -0.56
N GLU A 364 -19.41 10.01 -0.84
CA GLU A 364 -20.16 9.47 -2.00
C GLU A 364 -19.43 9.79 -3.30
N GLY A 365 -18.86 10.99 -3.38
CA GLY A 365 -18.05 11.40 -4.51
C GLY A 365 -16.79 10.60 -4.72
N TRP A 366 -16.22 10.04 -3.65
CA TRP A 366 -15.01 9.24 -3.71
C TRP A 366 -15.25 7.85 -4.32
N MET A 367 -16.49 7.38 -4.39
CA MET A 367 -16.85 6.11 -5.03
C MET A 367 -16.39 6.02 -6.48
N THR A 368 -16.19 7.15 -7.16
CA THR A 368 -15.61 7.19 -8.51
C THR A 368 -14.23 6.52 -8.59
N ALA A 369 -13.49 6.40 -7.48
CA ALA A 369 -12.20 5.73 -7.43
C ALA A 369 -12.31 4.22 -7.67
N ILE A 370 -13.46 3.62 -7.36
CA ILE A 370 -13.68 2.16 -7.47
C ILE A 370 -14.83 1.81 -8.42
N ASP A 371 -15.80 2.70 -8.60
CA ASP A 371 -16.80 2.59 -9.66
C ASP A 371 -16.08 2.67 -11.01
N GLY A 372 -16.33 1.68 -11.88
CA GLY A 372 -15.63 1.56 -13.17
C GLY A 372 -14.28 0.82 -13.10
N HIS A 373 -13.85 0.39 -11.91
CA HIS A 373 -12.64 -0.43 -11.79
C HIS A 373 -12.72 -1.69 -12.68
N ARG A 374 -11.60 -2.05 -13.30
CA ARG A 374 -11.53 -3.15 -14.29
C ARG A 374 -11.84 -4.50 -13.72
N LEU A 375 -11.57 -4.70 -12.43
CA LEU A 375 -11.86 -5.96 -11.74
C LEU A 375 -13.33 -6.31 -11.90
N TRP A 376 -14.24 -5.35 -11.74
CA TRP A 376 -15.68 -5.56 -11.89
C TRP A 376 -16.02 -6.09 -13.28
N ARG A 377 -15.52 -5.42 -14.32
CA ARG A 377 -15.71 -5.87 -15.71
C ARG A 377 -15.16 -7.27 -15.92
N ARG A 378 -13.96 -7.56 -15.39
CA ARG A 378 -13.33 -8.87 -15.54
C ARG A 378 -14.15 -9.97 -14.85
N LEU A 379 -14.64 -9.71 -13.64
CA LEU A 379 -15.50 -10.65 -12.90
C LEU A 379 -16.86 -10.87 -13.60
N THR A 380 -17.43 -9.87 -14.28
CA THR A 380 -18.73 -10.02 -14.95
C THR A 380 -18.64 -10.53 -16.39
N GLU A 381 -17.57 -10.24 -17.13
CA GLU A 381 -17.46 -10.62 -18.54
C GLU A 381 -16.74 -11.95 -18.75
N ASP A 382 -15.62 -12.16 -18.05
CA ASP A 382 -14.76 -13.34 -18.20
C ASP A 382 -14.14 -13.74 -16.84
N PRO A 383 -14.98 -14.13 -15.86
CA PRO A 383 -14.51 -14.58 -14.56
C PRO A 383 -13.77 -15.91 -14.69
N THR A 384 -12.59 -15.98 -14.08
CA THR A 384 -11.89 -17.25 -13.85
C THR A 384 -12.00 -17.62 -12.38
N LEU A 385 -12.01 -18.93 -12.08
CA LEU A 385 -12.04 -19.39 -10.69
C LEU A 385 -10.87 -18.79 -9.86
N PRO A 386 -9.63 -18.69 -10.37
CA PRO A 386 -8.56 -18.01 -9.64
C PRO A 386 -8.82 -16.53 -9.37
N LEU A 387 -9.42 -15.79 -10.30
CA LEU A 387 -9.75 -14.39 -10.07
C LEU A 387 -10.84 -14.22 -9.01
N VAL A 388 -11.89 -15.05 -9.04
CA VAL A 388 -12.94 -15.02 -8.02
C VAL A 388 -12.38 -15.47 -6.67
N HIS A 389 -11.51 -16.49 -6.64
CA HIS A 389 -10.80 -16.91 -5.43
C HIS A 389 -9.93 -15.77 -4.86
N GLY A 390 -9.19 -15.07 -5.71
CA GLY A 390 -8.40 -13.91 -5.33
C GLY A 390 -9.25 -12.82 -4.70
N TRP A 391 -10.34 -12.43 -5.37
CA TRP A 391 -11.28 -11.45 -4.83
C TRP A 391 -11.82 -11.87 -3.45
N MET A 392 -12.16 -13.14 -3.26
CA MET A 392 -12.68 -13.63 -1.98
C MET A 392 -11.62 -13.72 -0.88
N VAL A 393 -10.41 -14.21 -1.17
CA VAL A 393 -9.36 -14.38 -0.15
C VAL A 393 -8.81 -13.04 0.32
N GLU A 394 -8.69 -12.06 -0.56
CA GLU A 394 -8.25 -10.72 -0.17
C GLU A 394 -9.33 -9.97 0.63
N ASN A 395 -10.63 -10.17 0.30
CA ASN A 395 -11.72 -9.69 1.16
C ASN A 395 -11.76 -10.42 2.51
N TYR A 396 -11.47 -11.72 2.55
CA TYR A 396 -11.30 -12.43 3.82
C TYR A 396 -10.24 -11.78 4.71
N HIS A 397 -9.06 -11.48 4.15
CA HIS A 397 -7.97 -10.83 4.92
C HIS A 397 -8.35 -9.42 5.38
N TYR A 398 -9.01 -8.64 4.54
CA TYR A 398 -9.53 -7.32 4.90
C TYR A 398 -10.52 -7.41 6.08
N VAL A 399 -11.59 -8.19 5.92
CA VAL A 399 -12.66 -8.31 6.93
C VAL A 399 -12.15 -8.96 8.22
N ALA A 400 -11.29 -9.99 8.13
CA ALA A 400 -10.65 -10.59 9.29
C ALA A 400 -9.69 -9.62 10.01
N GLY A 401 -9.26 -8.55 9.34
CA GLY A 401 -8.42 -7.49 9.88
C GLY A 401 -9.16 -6.40 10.66
N ILE A 402 -10.49 -6.44 10.77
CA ILE A 402 -11.31 -5.39 11.41
C ILE A 402 -10.82 -4.99 12.80
N TRP A 403 -10.45 -5.97 13.63
CA TRP A 403 -9.98 -5.75 15.00
C TRP A 403 -8.68 -4.93 15.03
N GLN A 404 -7.86 -4.96 13.98
CA GLN A 404 -6.62 -4.20 13.90
C GLN A 404 -6.91 -2.71 13.74
N HIS A 405 -7.83 -2.36 12.84
CA HIS A 405 -8.08 -0.96 12.50
C HIS A 405 -9.21 -0.31 13.31
N ALA A 406 -10.36 -0.98 13.47
CA ALA A 406 -11.41 -0.47 14.36
C ALA A 406 -10.95 -0.49 15.82
N GLY A 407 -10.16 -1.50 16.23
CA GLY A 407 -9.56 -1.54 17.57
C GLY A 407 -8.60 -0.37 17.82
N ALA A 408 -7.77 0.01 16.85
CA ALA A 408 -6.90 1.18 16.94
C ALA A 408 -7.72 2.48 17.07
N ALA A 409 -8.79 2.62 16.28
CA ALA A 409 -9.70 3.76 16.36
C ALA A 409 -10.42 3.86 17.70
N VAL A 410 -10.92 2.74 18.23
CA VAL A 410 -11.53 2.66 19.56
C VAL A 410 -10.55 3.10 20.64
N ALA A 411 -9.29 2.66 20.56
CA ALA A 411 -8.26 3.01 21.52
C ALA A 411 -7.87 4.50 21.47
N ALA A 412 -7.78 5.08 20.27
CA ALA A 412 -7.35 6.45 20.07
C ALA A 412 -8.47 7.48 20.25
N CYS A 413 -9.74 7.11 20.02
CA CYS A 413 -10.87 8.03 20.08
C CYS A 413 -11.14 8.50 21.53
N PRO A 414 -10.96 9.80 21.84
CA PRO A 414 -11.19 10.30 23.20
C PRO A 414 -12.67 10.48 23.51
N ASP A 415 -13.52 10.68 22.49
CA ASP A 415 -14.95 10.95 22.66
C ASP A 415 -15.70 9.66 23.03
N PRO A 416 -16.30 9.56 24.24
CA PRO A 416 -16.95 8.33 24.68
C PRO A 416 -18.19 7.97 23.85
N VAL A 417 -18.86 8.94 23.21
CA VAL A 417 -20.07 8.68 22.42
C VAL A 417 -19.68 8.06 21.08
N ILE A 418 -18.74 8.69 20.36
CA ILE A 418 -18.24 8.15 19.08
C ILE A 418 -17.52 6.82 19.31
N ARG A 419 -16.73 6.70 20.39
CA ARG A 419 -16.06 5.45 20.74
C ARG A 419 -17.04 4.30 20.98
N ALA A 420 -18.23 4.56 21.54
CA ALA A 420 -19.26 3.54 21.72
C ALA A 420 -19.77 3.00 20.38
N GLU A 421 -20.00 3.87 19.39
CA GLU A 421 -20.38 3.47 18.03
C GLU A 421 -19.27 2.68 17.34
N LEU A 422 -18.00 3.06 17.51
CA LEU A 422 -16.86 2.29 16.99
C LEU A 422 -16.75 0.90 17.63
N VAL A 423 -17.06 0.76 18.93
CA VAL A 423 -17.11 -0.54 19.62
C VAL A 423 -18.27 -1.40 19.11
N LYS A 424 -19.44 -0.80 18.87
CA LYS A 424 -20.59 -1.47 18.26
C LYS A 424 -20.18 -2.04 16.90
N HIS A 425 -19.67 -1.20 16.01
CA HIS A 425 -19.20 -1.60 14.68
C HIS A 425 -18.16 -2.73 14.73
N LEU A 426 -17.14 -2.61 15.60
CA LEU A 426 -16.15 -3.68 15.79
C LEU A 426 -16.80 -5.00 16.22
N THR A 427 -17.78 -4.95 17.12
CA THR A 427 -18.46 -6.15 17.65
C THR A 427 -19.26 -6.86 16.56
N GLU A 428 -19.94 -6.10 15.73
CA GLU A 428 -20.74 -6.58 14.60
C GLU A 428 -19.84 -7.29 13.57
N GLU A 429 -18.77 -6.64 13.16
CA GLU A 429 -17.88 -7.10 12.09
C GLU A 429 -16.91 -8.23 12.52
N PHE A 430 -16.65 -8.40 13.83
CA PHE A 430 -15.57 -9.26 14.36
C PHE A 430 -15.54 -10.70 13.80
N ASN A 431 -16.70 -11.25 13.44
CA ASN A 431 -16.82 -12.62 12.93
C ASN A 431 -17.14 -12.73 11.43
N HIS A 432 -17.28 -11.61 10.71
CA HIS A 432 -17.66 -11.61 9.30
C HIS A 432 -16.65 -12.38 8.43
N GLY A 433 -15.35 -12.33 8.75
CA GLY A 433 -14.30 -13.07 8.02
C GLY A 433 -14.53 -14.60 7.99
N LYS A 434 -15.18 -15.18 9.01
CA LYS A 434 -15.52 -16.62 9.02
C LYS A 434 -16.53 -17.00 7.93
N MET A 435 -17.36 -16.06 7.48
CA MET A 435 -18.31 -16.30 6.38
C MET A 435 -17.56 -16.52 5.06
N PHE A 436 -16.56 -15.67 4.78
CA PHE A 436 -15.68 -15.77 3.62
C PHE A 436 -14.86 -17.05 3.64
N LEU A 437 -14.20 -17.35 4.76
CA LEU A 437 -13.36 -18.53 4.92
C LEU A 437 -14.12 -19.81 4.57
N ARG A 438 -15.34 -19.99 5.11
CA ARG A 438 -16.20 -21.14 4.81
C ARG A 438 -16.58 -21.22 3.32
N GLY A 439 -16.83 -20.07 2.69
CA GLY A 439 -17.14 -20.01 1.25
C GLY A 439 -15.96 -20.44 0.39
N ILE A 440 -14.77 -19.95 0.71
CA ILE A 440 -13.52 -20.29 0.03
C ILE A 440 -13.22 -21.78 0.21
N GLU A 441 -13.27 -22.30 1.43
CA GLU A 441 -13.02 -23.71 1.75
C GLU A 441 -13.97 -24.68 1.03
N ARG A 442 -15.25 -24.32 0.94
CA ARG A 442 -16.23 -25.10 0.19
C ARG A 442 -15.97 -25.07 -1.32
N ALA A 443 -15.66 -23.89 -1.88
CA ALA A 443 -15.42 -23.75 -3.32
C ALA A 443 -14.13 -24.46 -3.76
N ARG A 444 -13.06 -24.37 -2.96
CA ARG A 444 -11.79 -25.04 -3.28
C ARG A 444 -11.86 -26.56 -3.13
N GLY A 445 -12.63 -27.08 -2.18
CA GLY A 445 -12.59 -28.49 -1.79
C GLY A 445 -11.15 -28.99 -1.61
N ASN A 446 -10.80 -30.08 -2.31
CA ASN A 446 -9.45 -30.66 -2.28
C ASN A 446 -8.52 -30.16 -3.40
N ARG A 447 -8.83 -29.04 -4.08
CA ARG A 447 -8.05 -28.54 -5.23
C ARG A 447 -6.62 -28.11 -4.84
N TYR A 448 -6.42 -27.66 -3.60
CA TYR A 448 -5.11 -27.28 -3.05
C TYR A 448 -4.88 -28.02 -1.72
N PRO A 449 -4.51 -29.31 -1.75
CA PRO A 449 -4.26 -30.05 -0.52
C PRO A 449 -3.07 -29.45 0.24
N GLY A 450 -3.20 -29.26 1.55
CA GLY A 450 -2.12 -28.76 2.41
C GLY A 450 -1.90 -27.24 2.46
N LEU A 451 -2.73 -26.44 1.76
CA LEU A 451 -2.63 -24.96 1.80
C LEU A 451 -3.81 -24.35 2.57
N PRO A 452 -3.84 -24.30 3.91
CA PRO A 452 -5.00 -23.78 4.64
C PRO A 452 -5.23 -22.28 4.31
N THR A 453 -6.49 -21.89 4.06
CA THR A 453 -6.84 -20.55 3.54
C THR A 453 -6.48 -19.44 4.51
N ASP A 454 -6.61 -19.69 5.80
CA ASP A 454 -6.24 -18.77 6.88
C ASP A 454 -4.71 -18.56 7.02
N ARG A 455 -3.89 -19.37 6.32
CA ARG A 455 -2.43 -19.23 6.25
C ARG A 455 -1.91 -18.81 4.87
N MET A 456 -2.83 -18.53 3.95
CA MET A 456 -2.42 -17.85 2.73
C MET A 456 -1.96 -16.45 3.11
N ARG A 457 -0.82 -16.03 2.58
CA ARG A 457 -0.33 -14.67 2.73
C ARG A 457 -1.29 -13.74 1.97
N PRO A 458 -1.74 -12.63 2.57
CA PRO A 458 -2.45 -11.59 1.83
C PRO A 458 -1.57 -11.00 0.72
N LEU A 459 -2.18 -10.31 -0.25
CA LEU A 459 -1.41 -9.50 -1.20
C LEU A 459 -0.75 -8.29 -0.50
N PRO A 460 0.39 -7.81 -1.02
CA PRO A 460 0.99 -6.56 -0.54
C PRO A 460 0.03 -5.37 -0.55
N THR A 461 -0.84 -5.28 -1.57
CA THR A 461 -1.91 -4.27 -1.67
C THR A 461 -2.91 -4.35 -0.52
N THR A 462 -3.29 -5.57 -0.12
CA THR A 462 -4.22 -5.81 0.99
C THR A 462 -3.60 -5.42 2.33
N VAL A 463 -2.32 -5.75 2.54
CA VAL A 463 -1.59 -5.35 3.75
C VAL A 463 -1.43 -3.83 3.81
N ALA A 464 -1.07 -3.17 2.70
CA ALA A 464 -0.99 -1.71 2.64
C ALA A 464 -2.33 -1.05 2.96
N PHE A 465 -3.43 -1.58 2.41
CA PHE A 465 -4.78 -1.07 2.63
C PHE A 465 -5.22 -1.21 4.10
N VAL A 466 -5.17 -2.43 4.67
CA VAL A 466 -5.55 -2.69 6.07
C VAL A 466 -4.65 -1.92 7.04
N GLY A 467 -3.35 -1.89 6.78
CA GLY A 467 -2.40 -1.18 7.61
C GLY A 467 -2.60 0.33 7.61
N THR A 468 -3.00 0.92 6.48
CA THR A 468 -3.38 2.34 6.42
C THR A 468 -4.64 2.62 7.22
N LEU A 469 -5.65 1.76 7.17
CA LEU A 469 -6.83 1.91 8.03
C LEU A 469 -6.47 1.85 9.51
N ARG A 470 -5.56 0.94 9.90
CA ARG A 470 -5.03 0.86 11.27
C ARG A 470 -4.28 2.11 11.67
N GLU A 471 -3.47 2.65 10.76
CA GLU A 471 -2.76 3.89 10.97
C GLU A 471 -3.72 5.05 11.20
N LEU A 472 -4.70 5.24 10.32
CA LEU A 472 -5.72 6.27 10.48
C LEU A 472 -6.43 6.09 11.82
N GLY A 473 -6.85 4.87 12.16
CA GLY A 473 -7.46 4.57 13.45
C GLY A 473 -6.62 5.03 14.63
N GLY A 474 -5.29 4.81 14.58
CA GLY A 474 -4.38 5.17 15.67
C GLY A 474 -3.96 6.65 15.73
N ARG A 475 -3.71 7.30 14.58
CA ARG A 475 -3.15 8.66 14.50
C ARG A 475 -4.20 9.74 14.28
N ASP A 476 -5.26 9.43 13.54
CA ASP A 476 -6.34 10.35 13.22
C ASP A 476 -7.68 9.60 13.16
N TRP A 477 -8.26 9.38 14.34
CA TRP A 477 -9.55 8.68 14.46
C TRP A 477 -10.69 9.39 13.71
N LYS A 478 -10.60 10.70 13.42
CA LYS A 478 -11.60 11.41 12.62
C LYS A 478 -11.47 11.02 11.15
N ALA A 479 -10.24 10.99 10.62
CA ALA A 479 -9.96 10.49 9.29
C ALA A 479 -10.43 9.03 9.14
N TYR A 480 -10.22 8.20 10.17
CA TYR A 480 -10.76 6.84 10.19
C TYR A 480 -12.28 6.80 10.10
N VAL A 481 -13.01 7.64 10.86
CA VAL A 481 -14.48 7.71 10.78
C VAL A 481 -14.96 8.11 9.37
N ILE A 482 -14.29 9.07 8.73
CA ILE A 482 -14.62 9.50 7.36
C ILE A 482 -14.31 8.37 6.36
N ALA A 483 -13.17 7.69 6.51
CA ALA A 483 -12.82 6.54 5.69
C ALA A 483 -13.79 5.37 5.87
N LEU A 484 -14.21 5.10 7.11
CA LEU A 484 -15.22 4.08 7.41
C LEU A 484 -16.54 4.40 6.71
N ALA A 485 -16.96 5.66 6.73
CA ALA A 485 -18.15 6.08 5.98
C ALA A 485 -18.04 5.75 4.49
N TYR A 486 -16.91 6.08 3.85
CA TYR A 486 -16.65 5.70 2.46
C TYR A 486 -16.75 4.19 2.21
N LEU A 487 -16.16 3.37 3.09
CA LEU A 487 -16.16 1.90 2.93
C LEU A 487 -17.55 1.28 3.09
N GLN A 488 -18.46 1.94 3.79
CA GLN A 488 -19.83 1.49 4.03
C GLN A 488 -20.83 2.00 2.99
N LEU A 489 -20.46 2.98 2.14
CA LEU A 489 -21.34 3.53 1.10
C LEU A 489 -21.73 2.55 0.00
N SER A 490 -20.99 1.46 -0.19
CA SER A 490 -21.41 0.37 -1.08
C SER A 490 -22.70 -0.31 -0.61
N LEU A 491 -23.23 0.03 0.56
CA LEU A 491 -24.41 -0.59 1.17
C LEU A 491 -25.67 0.30 1.15
N THR A 492 -25.57 1.59 0.84
CA THR A 492 -26.72 2.51 0.91
C THR A 492 -27.42 2.71 -0.43
N ALA A 493 -28.68 2.28 -0.54
CA ALA A 493 -29.62 2.82 -1.53
C ALA A 493 -30.75 3.55 -0.83
N ALA A 494 -31.04 4.77 -1.27
CA ALA A 494 -32.43 5.20 -1.32
C ALA A 494 -33.14 4.32 -2.36
N ASP A 495 -34.12 3.54 -1.93
CA ASP A 495 -35.07 2.81 -2.76
C ASP A 495 -34.50 1.64 -3.61
N GLY A 496 -34.16 0.51 -2.97
CA GLY A 496 -34.06 -0.83 -3.60
C GLY A 496 -32.98 -1.07 -4.67
N GLY A 497 -32.17 -0.05 -5.02
CA GLY A 497 -31.25 -0.10 -6.16
C GLY A 497 -29.90 -0.83 -5.94
N VAL A 498 -29.33 -0.79 -4.74
CA VAL A 498 -28.02 -1.42 -4.44
C VAL A 498 -28.15 -2.93 -4.32
N HIS A 499 -29.16 -3.44 -3.63
CA HIS A 499 -29.46 -4.88 -3.59
C HIS A 499 -29.67 -5.46 -4.99
N ALA A 500 -30.40 -4.77 -5.87
CA ALA A 500 -30.60 -5.21 -7.24
C ALA A 500 -29.30 -5.19 -8.07
N ARG A 501 -28.41 -4.20 -7.84
CA ARG A 501 -27.09 -4.11 -8.48
C ARG A 501 -26.17 -5.24 -8.01
N HIS A 502 -26.09 -5.48 -6.70
CA HIS A 502 -25.25 -6.52 -6.11
C HIS A 502 -25.76 -7.91 -6.49
N ASP A 503 -27.07 -8.16 -6.38
CA ASP A 503 -27.67 -9.42 -6.81
C ASP A 503 -27.46 -9.67 -8.31
N GLY A 504 -27.58 -8.63 -9.13
CA GLY A 504 -27.29 -8.70 -10.56
C GLY A 504 -25.83 -9.08 -10.82
N PHE A 505 -24.89 -8.48 -10.08
CA PHE A 505 -23.47 -8.79 -10.14
C PHE A 505 -23.21 -10.25 -9.71
N TYR A 506 -23.67 -10.66 -8.53
CA TYR A 506 -23.48 -12.01 -8.00
C TYR A 506 -24.06 -13.08 -8.92
N ARG A 507 -25.28 -12.87 -9.44
CA ARG A 507 -25.88 -13.77 -10.43
C ARG A 507 -25.02 -13.86 -11.69
N THR A 508 -24.52 -12.73 -12.20
CA THR A 508 -23.66 -12.73 -13.39
C THR A 508 -22.37 -13.52 -13.18
N VAL A 509 -21.70 -13.33 -12.04
CA VAL A 509 -20.47 -14.07 -11.70
C VAL A 509 -20.76 -15.55 -11.54
N PHE A 510 -21.85 -15.90 -10.85
CA PHE A 510 -22.29 -17.28 -10.63
C PHE A 510 -22.58 -18.00 -11.96
N ASP A 511 -23.39 -17.40 -12.84
CA ASP A 511 -23.79 -17.99 -14.11
C ASP A 511 -22.57 -18.27 -15.02
N ARG A 512 -21.55 -17.41 -14.94
CA ARG A 512 -20.33 -17.51 -15.76
C ARG A 512 -19.19 -18.28 -15.12
N CYS A 513 -19.20 -18.44 -13.80
CA CYS A 513 -18.20 -19.21 -13.05
C CYS A 513 -18.85 -20.11 -11.99
N PRO A 514 -19.53 -21.20 -12.38
CA PRO A 514 -20.27 -22.04 -11.45
C PRO A 514 -19.41 -22.65 -10.32
N GLY A 515 -18.12 -22.91 -10.59
CA GLY A 515 -17.17 -23.39 -9.58
C GLY A 515 -16.92 -22.42 -8.42
N ALA A 516 -17.37 -21.16 -8.53
CA ALA A 516 -17.27 -20.15 -7.49
C ALA A 516 -18.56 -19.96 -6.68
N GLU A 517 -19.58 -20.81 -6.85
CA GLU A 517 -20.89 -20.68 -6.18
C GLU A 517 -20.78 -20.44 -4.68
N ALA A 518 -20.03 -21.29 -3.96
CA ALA A 518 -19.93 -21.20 -2.50
C ALA A 518 -19.24 -19.90 -2.04
N MET A 519 -18.35 -19.36 -2.88
CA MET A 519 -17.66 -18.09 -2.68
C MET A 519 -18.60 -16.90 -2.90
N VAL A 520 -19.27 -16.84 -4.05
CA VAL A 520 -20.25 -15.77 -4.36
C VAL A 520 -21.39 -15.76 -3.34
N ALA A 521 -21.87 -16.94 -2.94
CA ALA A 521 -22.89 -17.06 -1.90
C ALA A 521 -22.40 -16.61 -0.51
N ALA A 522 -21.10 -16.67 -0.23
CA ALA A 522 -20.54 -16.14 1.01
C ALA A 522 -20.49 -14.61 1.03
N MET A 523 -20.08 -13.99 -0.08
CA MET A 523 -20.13 -12.53 -0.22
C MET A 523 -21.58 -12.01 -0.13
N ARG A 524 -22.53 -12.66 -0.81
CA ARG A 524 -23.94 -12.26 -0.73
C ARG A 524 -24.48 -12.31 0.71
N ARG A 525 -24.15 -13.36 1.46
CA ARG A 525 -24.56 -13.49 2.88
C ARG A 525 -23.95 -12.40 3.77
N HIS A 526 -22.75 -11.93 3.44
CA HIS A 526 -22.12 -10.82 4.13
C HIS A 526 -22.92 -9.53 3.90
N ASP A 527 -23.18 -9.17 2.64
CA ASP A 527 -23.97 -7.98 2.31
C ASP A 527 -25.39 -8.00 2.92
N ASP A 528 -26.03 -9.18 2.94
CA ASP A 528 -27.34 -9.37 3.58
C ASP A 528 -27.28 -9.12 5.09
N GLU A 529 -26.19 -9.55 5.75
CA GLU A 529 -25.98 -9.34 7.19
C GLU A 529 -25.68 -7.87 7.51
N ASP A 530 -24.82 -7.21 6.73
CA ASP A 530 -24.51 -5.77 6.88
C ASP A 530 -25.78 -4.92 6.74
N THR A 531 -26.64 -5.29 5.79
CA THR A 531 -27.95 -4.65 5.60
C THR A 531 -28.85 -4.88 6.81
N ARG A 532 -28.89 -6.11 7.34
CA ARG A 532 -29.68 -6.45 8.53
C ARG A 532 -29.22 -5.69 9.76
N LEU A 533 -27.93 -5.40 9.87
CA LEU A 533 -27.32 -4.63 10.96
C LEU A 533 -27.51 -3.12 10.79
N GLY A 534 -27.83 -2.64 9.59
CA GLY A 534 -28.15 -1.24 9.34
C GLY A 534 -26.91 -0.34 9.15
N HIS A 535 -25.80 -0.90 8.68
CA HIS A 535 -24.52 -0.16 8.57
C HIS A 535 -24.60 1.11 7.71
N GLY A 536 -25.54 1.18 6.77
CA GLY A 536 -25.83 2.40 6.00
C GLY A 536 -26.36 3.56 6.85
N ASP A 537 -27.23 3.28 7.83
CA ASP A 537 -27.75 4.29 8.76
C ASP A 537 -26.71 4.62 9.85
N ASP A 538 -25.97 3.63 10.32
CA ASP A 538 -24.89 3.81 11.31
C ASP A 538 -23.80 4.77 10.82
N THR A 539 -23.51 4.75 9.52
CA THR A 539 -22.55 5.66 8.89
C THR A 539 -22.99 7.12 8.99
N ARG A 540 -24.27 7.41 8.73
CA ARG A 540 -24.81 8.78 8.88
C ARG A 540 -24.78 9.23 10.33
N VAL A 541 -25.11 8.33 11.25
CA VAL A 541 -25.04 8.61 12.70
C VAL A 541 -23.60 8.97 13.10
N LEU A 542 -22.61 8.22 12.65
CA LEU A 542 -21.20 8.50 12.94
C LEU A 542 -20.73 9.85 12.37
N LEU A 543 -21.12 10.21 11.14
CA LEU A 543 -20.80 11.51 10.54
C LEU A 543 -21.50 12.68 11.25
N ASP A 544 -22.76 12.50 11.67
CA ASP A 544 -23.51 13.49 12.46
C ASP A 544 -22.87 13.71 13.83
N LEU A 545 -22.53 12.63 14.53
CA LEU A 545 -21.80 12.69 15.79
C LEU A 545 -20.44 13.38 15.62
N LEU A 546 -19.70 13.05 14.57
CA LEU A 546 -18.40 13.66 14.29
C LEU A 546 -18.53 15.17 14.09
N THR A 547 -19.42 15.62 13.22
CA THR A 547 -19.55 17.04 12.84
C THR A 547 -20.23 17.90 13.90
N THR A 548 -21.16 17.33 14.67
CA THR A 548 -21.84 18.03 15.76
C THR A 548 -20.92 18.22 16.97
N ARG A 549 -19.99 17.28 17.20
CA ARG A 549 -19.17 17.25 18.43
C ARG A 549 -17.75 17.73 18.21
N HIS A 550 -17.25 17.69 16.97
CA HIS A 550 -15.87 18.02 16.61
C HIS A 550 -15.80 18.83 15.33
N ARG A 551 -14.78 19.67 15.25
CA ARG A 551 -14.37 20.26 13.97
C ARG A 551 -13.65 19.19 13.14
N VAL A 552 -14.09 19.04 11.90
CA VAL A 552 -13.39 18.26 10.87
C VAL A 552 -12.50 19.21 10.08
N ASP A 553 -11.19 19.02 10.20
CA ASP A 553 -10.19 19.81 9.49
C ASP A 553 -9.86 19.18 8.12
N ARG A 554 -9.22 19.97 7.26
CA ARG A 554 -8.81 19.54 5.93
C ARG A 554 -7.79 18.41 5.99
N GLU A 555 -6.96 18.37 7.03
CA GLU A 555 -5.91 17.37 7.22
C GLU A 555 -6.52 15.98 7.43
N SER A 556 -7.53 15.85 8.31
CA SER A 556 -8.27 14.59 8.50
C SER A 556 -9.00 14.15 7.23
N VAL A 557 -9.58 15.09 6.48
CA VAL A 557 -10.22 14.76 5.19
C VAL A 557 -9.19 14.31 4.16
N ALA A 558 -8.04 14.97 4.09
CA ALA A 558 -6.97 14.63 3.15
C ALA A 558 -6.33 13.27 3.49
N ALA A 559 -6.18 12.95 4.78
CA ALA A 559 -5.76 11.64 5.25
C ALA A 559 -6.80 10.55 4.92
N ALA A 560 -8.09 10.80 5.16
CA ALA A 560 -9.17 9.87 4.81
C ALA A 560 -9.28 9.64 3.29
N ALA A 561 -9.06 10.68 2.48
CA ALA A 561 -9.10 10.62 1.02
C ALA A 561 -8.03 9.69 0.41
N LEU A 562 -7.04 9.24 1.20
CA LEU A 562 -6.05 8.26 0.74
C LEU A 562 -6.69 6.88 0.56
N VAL A 563 -7.71 6.57 1.37
CA VAL A 563 -8.40 5.27 1.39
C VAL A 563 -8.98 4.92 0.02
N PRO A 564 -9.69 5.81 -0.71
CA PRO A 564 -10.11 5.57 -2.09
C PRO A 564 -8.99 5.11 -3.05
N GLN A 565 -7.81 5.72 -3.01
CA GLN A 565 -6.67 5.30 -3.84
C GLN A 565 -6.19 3.90 -3.43
N LEU A 566 -6.09 3.62 -2.13
CA LEU A 566 -5.64 2.32 -1.63
C LEU A 566 -6.69 1.22 -1.86
N THR A 567 -7.98 1.54 -1.84
CA THR A 567 -9.04 0.62 -2.26
C THR A 567 -8.93 0.33 -3.76
N TRP A 568 -8.65 1.33 -4.60
CA TRP A 568 -8.33 1.09 -6.00
C TRP A 568 -7.12 0.15 -6.15
N SER A 569 -6.03 0.40 -5.42
CA SER A 569 -4.84 -0.47 -5.41
C SER A 569 -5.14 -1.90 -4.92
N PHE A 570 -5.99 -2.06 -3.90
CA PHE A 570 -6.47 -3.36 -3.43
C PHE A 570 -7.14 -4.15 -4.56
N LEU A 571 -8.07 -3.53 -5.29
CA LEU A 571 -8.76 -4.16 -6.42
C LEU A 571 -7.81 -4.42 -7.60
N ASP A 572 -6.87 -3.51 -7.87
CA ASP A 572 -5.88 -3.68 -8.91
C ASP A 572 -4.92 -4.84 -8.58
N GLY A 573 -4.44 -4.96 -7.34
CA GLY A 573 -3.61 -6.08 -6.89
C GLY A 573 -4.27 -7.43 -7.13
N ILE A 574 -5.56 -7.56 -6.78
CA ILE A 574 -6.35 -8.76 -7.05
C ILE A 574 -6.34 -9.07 -8.55
N LEU A 575 -6.61 -8.06 -9.39
CA LEU A 575 -6.67 -8.23 -10.84
C LEU A 575 -5.30 -8.62 -11.42
N GLN A 576 -4.24 -7.91 -11.05
CA GLN A 576 -2.89 -8.12 -11.62
C GLN A 576 -2.31 -9.47 -11.18
N HIS A 577 -2.53 -9.89 -9.94
CA HIS A 577 -1.98 -11.13 -9.41
C HIS A 577 -2.77 -12.36 -9.90
N TYR A 578 -4.08 -12.38 -9.68
CA TYR A 578 -4.89 -13.59 -9.90
C TYR A 578 -5.27 -13.84 -11.36
N ARG A 579 -5.01 -12.89 -12.28
CA ARG A 579 -5.11 -13.15 -13.73
C ARG A 579 -4.13 -14.23 -14.21
N HIS A 580 -3.08 -14.53 -13.44
CA HIS A 580 -2.07 -15.54 -13.76
C HIS A 580 -2.50 -16.98 -13.44
N GLY A 581 -3.76 -17.19 -13.04
CA GLY A 581 -4.35 -18.51 -12.89
C GLY A 581 -4.01 -19.19 -11.58
N GLU A 582 -4.04 -20.53 -11.57
CA GLU A 582 -3.89 -21.36 -10.36
C GLU A 582 -2.56 -21.15 -9.62
N ALA A 583 -1.48 -20.87 -10.35
CA ALA A 583 -0.17 -20.62 -9.77
C ALA A 583 -0.17 -19.41 -8.82
N ALA A 584 -1.00 -18.40 -9.11
CA ALA A 584 -1.14 -17.21 -8.27
C ALA A 584 -1.70 -17.54 -6.89
N ILE A 585 -2.59 -18.56 -6.79
CA ILE A 585 -3.13 -19.04 -5.51
C ILE A 585 -2.04 -19.75 -4.72
N VAL A 586 -1.33 -20.70 -5.34
CA VAL A 586 -0.29 -21.50 -4.66
C VAL A 586 0.86 -20.61 -4.19
N GLN A 587 1.21 -19.56 -4.93
CA GLN A 587 2.24 -18.59 -4.54
C GLN A 587 1.92 -17.86 -3.22
N ARG A 588 0.64 -17.81 -2.80
CA ARG A 588 0.27 -17.25 -1.49
C ARG A 588 0.63 -18.16 -0.33
N ALA A 589 1.10 -19.39 -0.55
CA ALA A 589 1.70 -20.17 0.51
C ALA A 589 2.81 -19.37 1.21
N GLY A 590 2.78 -19.39 2.54
CA GLY A 590 3.75 -18.69 3.38
C GLY A 590 4.46 -19.63 4.34
N TRP A 591 5.48 -19.10 4.98
CA TRP A 591 6.09 -19.67 6.16
C TRP A 591 5.02 -19.86 7.25
N HIS A 592 5.06 -21.02 7.89
CA HIS A 592 4.21 -21.38 9.03
C HIS A 592 4.95 -22.40 9.90
N THR A 593 4.54 -22.53 11.16
CA THR A 593 5.23 -23.35 12.17
C THR A 593 4.73 -24.78 12.29
N ASP A 594 3.64 -25.12 11.61
CA ASP A 594 3.08 -26.47 11.69
C ASP A 594 3.82 -27.42 10.76
N ALA A 595 4.19 -28.58 11.30
CA ALA A 595 4.63 -29.76 10.56
C ALA A 595 3.50 -30.79 10.50
#